data_AF-A0A4P8PP48-F1
#
_entry.id   AF-A0A4P8PP48-F1
#
_cell.length_a   1.000
_cell.length_b   1.000
_cell.length_c   1.000
_cell.angle_alpha   90.00
_cell.angle_beta   90.00
_cell.angle_gamma   90.00
#
_symmetry.space_group_name_H-M   'P 1'
#
loop_
_entity.id
_entity.type
_entity.pdbx_description
1 polymer ?
#
loop_
_entity_poly.entity_id
_entity_poly.type
_entity_poly.pdbx_seq_one_letter_code
_entity_poly.pdbx_strand_id
1 'polypeptide(L)'
;MTSVLDLPAIYADAQSAKTARKQQRFSRPLIRLWDGDWNLRGVCGAEISADFRWILNQAGTGLLVLPYDYYLAKWAVDINGRTKKNVHITVDKDGARWDGRLEKAVIKTDGHGVTTVELLFMHSYQDLKHIYCWSNPFLPETVQFPRQFLLAGPSVWVLKTALHLNLLRLQGGLWTLPDDPMDPTQWGSFDQSTWGVVVKPGNFLSDTSMWTIFSSRFQNFHEASSGALESAQLAVVTRRWLQGDPPPWKGAKVRHGCLVVDIVDKSGFWTGTSTGGNLVQGLKRTKQVLDSSNLDYIPDTLQDPNVPELYRNPDSRGWMGTLPSHPWVVYRQNDNTGIQTSQFIVNPSSAVQVLTGGHSMPGVNEAISSAIQVVGMLVAGALGEIPFGGSIAGGVVNAATAVANTIATSLLSDTLMAWQKHQSGQRVSEAGWSHYWEHFENSADRAYTLGSLLTLSQGMWKTRQHFTHKFIVANGEPYLIGDQGQGHFFLGDRVGSTVKGMPEGTVYVDQVTELELAWSRTASPAWQVTVGSERDHDMPFAKSMRVVADIVDDIHALAVQM
;
A
#
# COMPACT_ATOMS: atom_id res chain seq x y z
N MET A 1 34.49 -0.69 30.59
CA MET A 1 35.26 0.55 30.36
C MET A 1 36.40 0.20 29.42
N THR A 2 36.43 0.82 28.24
CA THR A 2 37.55 0.70 27.29
C THR A 2 38.76 1.44 27.85
N SER A 3 39.91 0.78 27.93
CA SER A 3 41.15 1.38 28.39
C SER A 3 41.89 2.05 27.21
N VAL A 4 42.79 3.00 27.49
CA VAL A 4 43.61 3.65 26.45
C VAL A 4 44.47 2.63 25.66
N LEU A 5 44.77 1.48 26.29
CA LEU A 5 45.51 0.38 25.66
C LEU A 5 44.69 -0.37 24.60
N ASP A 6 43.37 -0.25 24.61
CA ASP A 6 42.48 -0.91 23.64
C ASP A 6 42.30 -0.11 22.34
N LEU A 7 42.76 1.15 22.32
CA LEU A 7 42.59 2.05 21.17
C LEU A 7 43.21 1.52 19.85
N PRO A 8 44.41 0.90 19.83
CA PRO A 8 44.96 0.34 18.61
C PRO A 8 44.13 -0.82 18.06
N ALA A 9 43.59 -1.67 18.94
CA ALA A 9 42.72 -2.78 18.55
C ALA A 9 41.39 -2.27 17.95
N ILE A 10 40.76 -1.29 18.62
CA ILE A 10 39.54 -0.65 18.12
C ILE A 10 39.78 0.01 16.75
N TYR A 11 40.92 0.67 16.56
CA TYR A 11 41.27 1.29 15.28
C TYR A 11 41.47 0.25 14.18
N ALA A 12 42.17 -0.85 14.47
CA ALA A 12 42.37 -1.95 13.53
C ALA A 12 41.03 -2.61 13.13
N ASP A 13 40.16 -2.85 14.10
CA ASP A 13 38.81 -3.39 13.87
C ASP A 13 37.96 -2.45 13.01
N ALA A 14 38.00 -1.15 13.30
CA ALA A 14 37.30 -0.14 12.50
C ALA A 14 37.80 -0.09 11.05
N GLN A 15 39.12 -0.19 10.84
CA GLN A 15 39.72 -0.21 9.51
C GLN A 15 39.39 -1.50 8.75
N SER A 16 39.36 -2.64 9.44
CA SER A 16 38.90 -3.92 8.90
C SER A 16 37.43 -3.84 8.46
N ALA A 17 36.54 -3.34 9.33
CA ALA A 17 35.13 -3.15 9.03
C ALA A 17 34.90 -2.20 7.84
N LYS A 18 35.66 -1.10 7.77
CA LYS A 18 35.62 -0.15 6.64
C LYS A 18 36.04 -0.84 5.33
N THR A 19 37.08 -1.66 5.37
CA THR A 19 37.56 -2.39 4.19
C THR A 19 36.56 -3.45 3.73
N ALA A 20 36.00 -4.21 4.67
CA ALA A 20 34.95 -5.20 4.38
C ALA A 20 33.71 -4.55 3.74
N ARG A 21 33.24 -3.42 4.29
CA ARG A 21 32.11 -2.65 3.71
C ARG A 21 32.42 -2.13 2.31
N LYS A 22 33.65 -1.65 2.08
CA LYS A 22 34.09 -1.22 0.75
C LYS A 22 34.09 -2.39 -0.24
N GLN A 23 34.58 -3.56 0.15
CA GLN A 23 34.56 -4.76 -0.68
C GLN A 23 33.13 -5.23 -0.98
N GLN A 24 32.26 -5.26 0.03
CA GLN A 24 30.85 -5.60 -0.11
C GLN A 24 30.14 -4.64 -1.07
N ARG A 25 30.46 -3.34 -1.03
CA ARG A 25 29.88 -2.38 -1.98
C ARG A 25 30.20 -2.73 -3.43
N PHE A 26 31.46 -3.07 -3.71
CA PHE A 26 31.92 -3.39 -5.07
C PHE A 26 31.72 -4.85 -5.49
N SER A 27 31.31 -5.74 -4.58
CA SER A 27 31.09 -7.15 -4.90
C SER A 27 29.99 -7.28 -5.95
N ARG A 28 30.21 -8.13 -6.96
CA ARG A 28 29.20 -8.38 -8.00
C ARG A 28 27.95 -9.04 -7.39
N PRO A 29 26.73 -8.61 -7.76
CA PRO A 29 25.51 -9.30 -7.36
C PRO A 29 25.47 -10.73 -7.87
N LEU A 30 24.87 -11.64 -7.09
CA LEU A 30 24.71 -13.03 -7.49
C LEU A 30 23.39 -13.17 -8.29
N ILE A 31 23.50 -13.28 -9.61
CA ILE A 31 22.35 -13.53 -10.50
C ILE A 31 22.20 -15.02 -10.77
N ARG A 32 20.98 -15.55 -10.59
CA ARG A 32 20.64 -16.95 -10.89
C ARG A 32 19.38 -17.02 -11.72
N LEU A 33 19.38 -17.87 -12.75
CA LEU A 33 18.20 -18.18 -13.56
C LEU A 33 17.66 -19.56 -13.21
N TRP A 34 16.34 -19.64 -13.15
CA TRP A 34 15.59 -20.81 -12.74
C TRP A 34 14.50 -21.14 -13.76
N ASP A 35 14.20 -22.43 -13.85
CA ASP A 35 13.04 -22.95 -14.57
C ASP A 35 11.72 -22.62 -13.83
N GLY A 36 10.57 -22.86 -14.47
CA GLY A 36 9.23 -22.69 -13.90
C GLY A 36 8.96 -23.53 -12.63
N ASP A 37 9.70 -24.61 -12.42
CA ASP A 37 9.64 -25.42 -11.19
C ASP A 37 10.69 -25.01 -10.14
N TRP A 38 11.38 -23.88 -10.34
CA TRP A 38 12.48 -23.40 -9.50
C TRP A 38 13.71 -24.32 -9.48
N ASN A 39 13.93 -25.07 -10.55
CA ASN A 39 15.19 -25.81 -10.74
C ASN A 39 16.27 -24.86 -11.28
N LEU A 40 17.45 -24.86 -10.66
CA LEU A 40 18.57 -23.99 -11.05
C LEU A 40 19.06 -24.37 -12.46
N ARG A 41 19.12 -23.40 -13.36
CA ARG A 41 19.68 -23.58 -14.71
C ARG A 41 21.10 -23.06 -14.82
N GLY A 42 21.42 -22.00 -14.09
CA GLY A 42 22.78 -21.51 -13.99
C GLY A 42 22.90 -20.17 -13.27
N VAL A 43 24.14 -19.86 -12.91
CA VAL A 43 24.54 -18.56 -12.37
C VAL A 43 24.99 -17.68 -13.54
N CYS A 44 24.48 -16.46 -13.62
CA CYS A 44 24.89 -15.53 -14.67
C CYS A 44 26.14 -14.77 -14.22
N GLY A 45 27.17 -14.72 -15.07
CA GLY A 45 28.37 -13.91 -14.86
C GLY A 45 28.88 -13.17 -16.10
N ALA A 46 28.15 -13.25 -17.22
CA ALA A 46 28.52 -12.67 -18.52
C ALA A 46 27.64 -11.49 -18.93
N GLU A 47 26.91 -10.89 -17.99
CA GLU A 47 25.99 -9.78 -18.22
C GLU A 47 26.69 -8.57 -18.85
N ILE A 48 25.98 -7.91 -19.77
CA ILE A 48 26.42 -6.65 -20.40
C ILE A 48 25.99 -5.48 -19.51
N SER A 49 24.73 -5.51 -19.09
CA SER A 49 24.13 -4.58 -18.16
C SER A 49 22.99 -5.25 -17.39
N ALA A 50 22.72 -4.75 -16.19
CA ALA A 50 21.54 -5.12 -15.43
C ALA A 50 21.00 -3.92 -14.64
N ASP A 51 19.68 -3.84 -14.52
CA ASP A 51 18.93 -2.83 -13.77
C ASP A 51 17.78 -3.55 -13.05
N PHE A 52 17.71 -3.44 -11.72
CA PHE A 52 16.66 -4.04 -10.90
C PHE A 52 16.05 -3.01 -9.96
N ARG A 53 14.74 -2.85 -10.03
CA ARG A 53 13.99 -1.84 -9.26
C ARG A 53 13.10 -2.48 -8.22
N TRP A 54 13.16 -1.95 -7.01
CA TRP A 54 12.23 -2.18 -5.91
C TRP A 54 11.35 -0.94 -5.77
N ILE A 55 10.04 -1.14 -5.81
CA ILE A 55 9.06 -0.06 -5.65
C ILE A 55 8.16 -0.41 -4.47
N LEU A 56 7.96 0.53 -3.56
CA LEU A 56 7.15 0.32 -2.36
C LEU A 56 5.70 -0.03 -2.74
N ASN A 57 5.25 -1.20 -2.29
CA ASN A 57 3.92 -1.76 -2.51
C ASN A 57 3.52 -1.85 -3.99
N GLN A 58 4.48 -2.06 -4.89
CA GLN A 58 4.23 -2.20 -6.33
C GLN A 58 5.24 -3.16 -6.97
N ALA A 59 4.90 -3.70 -8.14
CA ALA A 59 5.83 -4.51 -8.92
C ALA A 59 6.86 -3.60 -9.62
N GLY A 60 8.12 -3.76 -9.25
CA GLY A 60 9.25 -3.17 -9.97
C GLY A 60 9.68 -4.01 -11.17
N THR A 61 10.55 -3.43 -12.00
CA THR A 61 11.06 -4.06 -13.22
C THR A 61 12.51 -4.47 -13.05
N GLY A 62 12.88 -5.59 -13.67
CA GLY A 62 14.26 -6.04 -13.78
C GLY A 62 14.64 -6.24 -15.24
N LEU A 63 15.72 -5.62 -15.70
CA LEU A 63 16.27 -5.79 -17.03
C LEU A 63 17.64 -6.45 -16.93
N LEU A 64 17.83 -7.55 -17.65
CA LEU A 64 19.10 -8.25 -17.77
C LEU A 64 19.48 -8.37 -19.24
N VAL A 65 20.62 -7.81 -19.63
CA VAL A 65 21.11 -7.86 -21.01
C VAL A 65 22.28 -8.83 -21.11
N LEU A 66 22.12 -9.84 -21.96
CA LEU A 66 23.09 -10.91 -22.17
C LEU A 66 23.58 -10.95 -23.62
N PRO A 67 24.82 -11.38 -23.87
CA PRO A 67 25.26 -11.74 -25.23
C PRO A 67 24.43 -12.91 -25.76
N TYR A 68 24.05 -12.88 -27.04
CA TYR A 68 23.28 -13.96 -27.66
C TYR A 68 23.97 -15.33 -27.55
N ASP A 69 25.29 -15.37 -27.62
CA ASP A 69 26.04 -16.62 -27.58
C ASP A 69 26.06 -17.32 -26.23
N TYR A 70 25.69 -16.60 -25.16
CA TYR A 70 25.72 -17.12 -23.80
C TYR A 70 24.67 -18.21 -23.59
N TYR A 71 25.04 -19.29 -22.91
CA TYR A 71 24.19 -20.48 -22.78
C TYR A 71 22.85 -20.18 -22.09
N LEU A 72 22.83 -19.29 -21.10
CA LEU A 72 21.59 -18.87 -20.42
C LEU A 72 20.70 -18.01 -21.32
N ALA A 73 21.28 -17.22 -22.22
CA ALA A 73 20.53 -16.42 -23.19
C ALA A 73 19.85 -17.32 -24.23
N LYS A 74 20.60 -18.30 -24.77
CA LYS A 74 20.07 -19.33 -25.68
C LYS A 74 18.95 -20.12 -25.02
N TRP A 75 19.16 -20.57 -23.78
CA TRP A 75 18.14 -21.30 -23.02
C TRP A 75 16.89 -20.46 -22.75
N ALA A 76 17.02 -19.20 -22.32
CA ALA A 76 15.88 -18.36 -21.98
C ALA A 76 15.00 -18.04 -23.20
N VAL A 77 15.61 -17.90 -24.38
CA VAL A 77 14.91 -17.58 -25.63
C VAL A 77 14.36 -18.82 -26.33
N ASP A 78 14.90 -20.01 -26.05
CA ASP A 78 14.41 -21.26 -26.64
C ASP A 78 13.02 -21.63 -26.10
N ILE A 79 11.97 -21.30 -26.84
CA ILE A 79 10.57 -21.57 -26.46
C ILE A 79 10.25 -23.06 -26.58
N ASN A 80 10.89 -23.78 -27.51
CA ASN A 80 10.54 -25.16 -27.86
C ASN A 80 11.37 -26.18 -27.10
N GLY A 81 12.63 -25.87 -26.78
CA GLY A 81 13.52 -26.76 -26.03
C GLY A 81 13.31 -26.72 -24.52
N ARG A 82 12.48 -25.81 -23.99
CA ARG A 82 12.18 -25.72 -22.55
C ARG A 82 11.00 -26.60 -22.14
N THR A 83 11.21 -27.41 -21.11
CA THR A 83 10.17 -28.25 -20.49
C THR A 83 9.06 -27.42 -19.87
N LYS A 84 9.40 -26.32 -19.19
CA LYS A 84 8.44 -25.33 -18.68
C LYS A 84 8.70 -23.97 -19.31
N LYS A 85 7.61 -23.24 -19.59
CA LYS A 85 7.66 -21.97 -20.33
C LYS A 85 8.08 -20.77 -19.47
N ASN A 86 7.90 -20.86 -18.15
CA ASN A 86 8.26 -19.77 -17.24
C ASN A 86 9.77 -19.77 -16.97
N VAL A 87 10.36 -18.56 -16.93
CA VAL A 87 11.72 -18.34 -16.45
C VAL A 87 11.65 -17.44 -15.24
N HIS A 88 12.38 -17.80 -14.20
CA HIS A 88 12.52 -16.98 -13.00
C HIS A 88 13.97 -16.53 -12.81
N ILE A 89 14.13 -15.43 -12.10
CA ILE A 89 15.43 -14.85 -11.76
C ILE A 89 15.47 -14.53 -10.28
N THR A 90 16.66 -14.68 -9.69
CA THR A 90 16.96 -14.15 -8.36
C THR A 90 18.29 -13.40 -8.40
N VAL A 91 18.35 -12.23 -7.77
CA VAL A 91 19.53 -11.38 -7.68
C VAL A 91 19.77 -11.05 -6.22
N ASP A 92 20.87 -11.53 -5.67
CA ASP A 92 21.25 -11.28 -4.28
C ASP A 92 22.35 -10.22 -4.19
N LYS A 93 22.09 -9.17 -3.39
CA LYS A 93 23.07 -8.11 -3.08
C LYS A 93 22.72 -7.45 -1.74
N ASP A 94 23.72 -7.27 -0.87
CA ASP A 94 23.58 -6.53 0.41
C ASP A 94 22.40 -7.02 1.28
N GLY A 95 22.23 -8.35 1.38
CA GLY A 95 21.13 -8.98 2.12
C GLY A 95 19.78 -8.97 1.39
N ALA A 96 19.58 -8.05 0.45
CA ALA A 96 18.40 -7.97 -0.39
C ALA A 96 18.42 -9.05 -1.47
N ARG A 97 17.24 -9.62 -1.75
CA ARG A 97 16.99 -10.50 -2.88
C ARG A 97 15.94 -9.85 -3.76
N TRP A 98 16.31 -9.55 -5.00
CA TRP A 98 15.34 -9.27 -6.04
C TRP A 98 14.93 -10.59 -6.67
N ASP A 99 13.63 -10.84 -6.79
CA ASP A 99 13.14 -12.02 -7.48
C ASP A 99 11.96 -11.68 -8.38
N GLY A 100 11.87 -12.40 -9.50
CA GLY A 100 10.90 -12.06 -10.53
C GLY A 100 10.68 -13.14 -11.57
N ARG A 101 9.69 -12.90 -12.43
CA ARG A 101 9.28 -13.77 -13.54
C ARG A 101 9.52 -13.05 -14.86
N LEU A 102 10.00 -13.79 -15.86
CA LEU A 102 10.22 -13.27 -17.21
C LEU A 102 8.88 -12.87 -17.83
N GLU A 103 8.78 -11.61 -18.22
CA GLU A 103 7.62 -11.05 -18.92
C GLU A 103 7.89 -11.02 -20.43
N LYS A 104 9.10 -10.59 -20.81
CA LYS A 104 9.47 -10.42 -22.21
C LYS A 104 10.94 -10.74 -22.44
N ALA A 105 11.23 -11.49 -23.50
CA ALA A 105 12.57 -11.70 -24.02
C ALA A 105 12.68 -11.09 -25.42
N VAL A 106 13.70 -10.28 -25.67
CA VAL A 106 13.92 -9.59 -26.95
C VAL A 106 15.31 -9.94 -27.46
N ILE A 107 15.37 -10.50 -28.68
CA ILE A 107 16.64 -10.60 -29.41
C ILE A 107 16.78 -9.31 -30.23
N LYS A 108 17.87 -8.59 -30.02
CA LYS A 108 18.16 -7.33 -30.71
C LYS A 108 19.51 -7.44 -31.41
N THR A 109 19.53 -7.21 -32.72
CA THR A 109 20.75 -7.08 -33.51
C THR A 109 20.96 -5.61 -33.82
N ASP A 110 22.11 -5.07 -33.43
CA ASP A 110 22.48 -3.69 -33.71
C ASP A 110 22.96 -3.50 -35.16
N GLY A 111 23.05 -2.25 -35.64
CA GLY A 111 23.53 -1.93 -37.01
C GLY A 111 24.95 -2.42 -37.30
N HIS A 112 25.74 -2.69 -36.25
CA HIS A 112 27.07 -3.30 -36.32
C HIS A 112 27.06 -4.85 -36.36
N GLY A 113 25.88 -5.48 -36.41
CA GLY A 113 25.73 -6.94 -36.47
C GLY A 113 25.87 -7.66 -35.12
N VAL A 114 26.00 -6.92 -34.01
CA VAL A 114 26.09 -7.50 -32.66
C VAL A 114 24.69 -7.86 -32.17
N THR A 115 24.48 -9.15 -31.88
CA THR A 115 23.21 -9.66 -31.35
C THR A 115 23.25 -9.79 -29.82
N THR A 116 22.28 -9.18 -29.17
CA THR A 116 22.08 -9.21 -27.70
C THR A 116 20.69 -9.74 -27.37
N VAL A 117 20.54 -10.26 -26.16
CA VAL A 117 19.28 -10.74 -25.62
C VAL A 117 18.94 -9.91 -24.40
N GLU A 118 17.85 -9.15 -24.49
CA GLU A 118 17.30 -8.36 -23.40
C GLU A 118 16.18 -9.16 -22.73
N LEU A 119 16.35 -9.51 -21.46
CA LEU A 119 15.38 -10.23 -20.66
C LEU A 119 14.76 -9.27 -19.65
N LEU A 120 13.46 -9.02 -19.79
CA LEU A 120 12.69 -8.15 -18.92
C LEU A 120 11.83 -9.01 -17.98
N PHE A 121 12.01 -8.77 -16.69
CA PHE A 121 11.39 -9.48 -15.59
C PHE A 121 10.49 -8.53 -14.79
N MET A 122 9.35 -9.04 -14.32
CA MET A 122 8.52 -8.37 -13.31
C MET A 122 8.83 -8.95 -11.93
N HIS A 123 8.95 -8.08 -10.93
CA HIS A 123 9.18 -8.47 -9.53
C HIS A 123 8.04 -9.36 -9.01
N SER A 124 8.33 -10.31 -8.11
CA SER A 124 7.34 -11.26 -7.59
C SER A 124 6.17 -10.64 -6.83
N TYR A 125 6.25 -9.35 -6.46
CA TYR A 125 5.07 -8.60 -6.02
C TYR A 125 3.91 -8.68 -7.03
N GLN A 126 4.22 -8.82 -8.33
CA GLN A 126 3.21 -9.03 -9.37
C GLN A 126 2.34 -10.27 -9.12
N ASP A 127 2.83 -11.32 -8.45
CA ASP A 127 2.01 -12.49 -8.10
C ASP A 127 0.82 -12.08 -7.21
N LEU A 128 0.98 -11.08 -6.34
CA LEU A 128 -0.11 -10.54 -5.52
C LEU A 128 -1.19 -9.84 -6.34
N LYS A 129 -0.82 -9.29 -7.51
CA LYS A 129 -1.77 -8.73 -8.48
C LYS A 129 -2.54 -9.80 -9.25
N HIS A 130 -2.21 -11.07 -9.11
CA HIS A 130 -2.94 -12.17 -9.73
C HIS A 130 -3.69 -13.02 -8.69
N ILE A 131 -3.82 -12.52 -7.46
CA ILE A 131 -4.62 -13.14 -6.40
C ILE A 131 -5.90 -12.33 -6.23
N TYR A 132 -6.99 -12.85 -6.77
CA TYR A 132 -8.33 -12.29 -6.58
C TYR A 132 -8.90 -12.71 -5.23
N CYS A 133 -9.31 -11.73 -4.44
CA CYS A 133 -9.95 -11.91 -3.15
C CYS A 133 -11.44 -12.15 -3.35
N TRP A 134 -11.86 -13.41 -3.26
CA TRP A 134 -13.26 -13.83 -3.43
C TRP A 134 -14.13 -13.31 -2.29
N SER A 135 -15.45 -13.18 -2.55
CA SER A 135 -16.42 -12.77 -1.53
C SER A 135 -16.54 -13.79 -0.39
N ASN A 136 -16.49 -15.09 -0.70
CA ASN A 136 -16.26 -16.12 0.29
C ASN A 136 -15.18 -17.09 -0.23
N PRO A 137 -13.95 -17.01 0.29
CA PRO A 137 -12.86 -17.93 -0.08
C PRO A 137 -13.15 -19.39 0.23
N PHE A 138 -14.09 -19.67 1.14
CA PHE A 138 -14.45 -21.01 1.56
C PHE A 138 -15.58 -21.62 0.76
N LEU A 139 -16.23 -20.93 -0.18
CA LEU A 139 -17.30 -21.51 -0.98
C LEU A 139 -16.89 -21.63 -2.46
N PRO A 140 -17.46 -22.60 -3.21
CA PRO A 140 -17.23 -22.72 -4.64
C PRO A 140 -17.75 -21.49 -5.40
N GLU A 141 -17.26 -21.29 -6.62
CA GLU A 141 -17.64 -20.15 -7.47
C GLU A 141 -19.14 -20.03 -7.74
N THR A 142 -19.87 -21.15 -7.72
CA THR A 142 -21.32 -21.21 -7.98
C THR A 142 -22.17 -20.63 -6.85
N VAL A 143 -21.66 -20.60 -5.62
CA VAL A 143 -22.40 -20.12 -4.44
C VAL A 143 -21.49 -19.22 -3.62
N GLN A 144 -21.73 -17.90 -3.65
CA GLN A 144 -20.92 -16.91 -2.95
C GLN A 144 -21.78 -16.15 -1.93
N PHE A 145 -21.85 -16.69 -0.71
CA PHE A 145 -22.50 -16.06 0.45
C PHE A 145 -21.52 -16.01 1.63
N PRO A 146 -21.31 -14.86 2.28
CA PRO A 146 -21.88 -13.53 2.01
C PRO A 146 -21.40 -12.91 0.68
N ARG A 147 -22.14 -11.91 0.17
CA ARG A 147 -21.87 -11.24 -1.12
C ARG A 147 -20.52 -10.50 -1.14
N GLN A 148 -19.98 -10.18 0.03
CA GLN A 148 -18.72 -9.46 0.19
C GLN A 148 -17.89 -10.06 1.31
N PHE A 149 -16.59 -10.14 1.07
CA PHE A 149 -15.62 -10.57 2.06
C PHE A 149 -15.25 -9.39 2.94
N LEU A 150 -15.49 -9.48 4.24
CA LEU A 150 -15.24 -8.43 5.21
C LEU A 150 -14.38 -8.95 6.36
N LEU A 151 -13.32 -8.21 6.67
CA LEU A 151 -12.48 -8.45 7.84
C LEU A 151 -12.16 -7.12 8.51
N ALA A 152 -12.29 -7.05 9.84
CA ALA A 152 -11.97 -5.87 10.62
C ALA A 152 -10.95 -6.24 11.71
N GLY A 153 -9.97 -5.36 11.94
CA GLY A 153 -8.89 -5.61 12.89
C GLY A 153 -7.67 -4.75 12.63
N PRO A 154 -6.55 -5.03 13.33
CA PRO A 154 -5.25 -4.46 13.01
C PRO A 154 -4.86 -4.74 11.55
N SER A 155 -4.36 -3.71 10.85
CA SER A 155 -4.15 -3.76 9.40
C SER A 155 -3.22 -4.88 8.93
N VAL A 156 -2.11 -5.10 9.63
CA VAL A 156 -1.16 -6.16 9.24
C VAL A 156 -1.81 -7.54 9.33
N TRP A 157 -2.50 -7.84 10.43
CA TRP A 157 -3.20 -9.10 10.62
C TRP A 157 -4.35 -9.28 9.62
N VAL A 158 -5.17 -8.24 9.42
CA VAL A 158 -6.30 -8.29 8.49
C VAL A 158 -5.84 -8.59 7.07
N LEU A 159 -4.83 -7.86 6.58
CA LEU A 159 -4.32 -8.04 5.21
C LEU A 159 -3.64 -9.41 5.03
N LYS A 160 -2.85 -9.86 6.03
CA LYS A 160 -2.25 -11.20 6.00
C LYS A 160 -3.31 -12.31 6.02
N THR A 161 -4.35 -12.14 6.84
CA THR A 161 -5.45 -13.12 6.95
C THR A 161 -6.26 -13.16 5.65
N ALA A 162 -6.58 -12.01 5.07
CA ALA A 162 -7.26 -11.92 3.77
C ALA A 162 -6.48 -12.66 2.67
N LEU A 163 -5.17 -12.43 2.59
CA LEU A 163 -4.30 -13.11 1.62
C LEU A 163 -4.21 -14.62 1.89
N HIS A 164 -4.03 -15.00 3.15
CA HIS A 164 -3.91 -16.41 3.55
C HIS A 164 -5.16 -17.22 3.22
N LEU A 165 -6.36 -16.69 3.51
CA LEU A 165 -7.61 -17.39 3.22
C LEU A 165 -7.83 -17.59 1.71
N ASN A 166 -7.41 -16.64 0.88
CA ASN A 166 -7.48 -16.79 -0.58
C ASN A 166 -6.41 -17.76 -1.12
N LEU A 167 -5.24 -17.83 -0.49
CA LEU A 167 -4.22 -18.82 -0.83
C LEU A 167 -4.63 -20.24 -0.42
N LEU A 168 -5.29 -20.39 0.74
CA LEU A 168 -5.89 -21.66 1.17
C LEU A 168 -6.89 -22.18 0.12
N ARG A 169 -7.73 -21.29 -0.45
CA ARG A 169 -8.61 -21.65 -1.57
C ARG A 169 -7.84 -22.13 -2.80
N LEU A 170 -6.79 -21.40 -3.19
CA LEU A 170 -6.04 -21.67 -4.43
C LEU A 170 -5.13 -22.90 -4.35
N GLN A 171 -4.55 -23.19 -3.18
CA GLN A 171 -3.49 -24.19 -3.03
C GLN A 171 -3.80 -25.29 -2.01
N GLY A 172 -4.68 -25.02 -1.05
CA GLY A 172 -5.13 -26.01 -0.07
C GLY A 172 -6.20 -26.97 -0.61
N GLY A 173 -6.63 -26.79 -1.85
CA GLY A 173 -7.52 -27.72 -2.55
C GLY A 173 -8.90 -27.88 -1.91
N LEU A 174 -9.42 -26.85 -1.24
CA LEU A 174 -10.68 -26.90 -0.48
C LEU A 174 -11.90 -27.34 -1.35
N TRP A 175 -11.83 -27.13 -2.67
CA TRP A 175 -12.89 -27.45 -3.63
C TRP A 175 -12.40 -28.16 -4.89
N THR A 176 -11.12 -28.52 -4.97
CA THR A 176 -10.54 -29.21 -6.14
C THR A 176 -10.50 -30.71 -5.85
N LEU A 177 -10.96 -31.51 -6.81
CA LEU A 177 -10.73 -32.96 -6.77
C LEU A 177 -9.22 -33.22 -6.71
N PRO A 178 -8.72 -33.97 -5.71
CA PRO A 178 -7.31 -34.37 -5.68
C PRO A 178 -6.94 -35.18 -6.93
N ASP A 179 -5.64 -35.18 -7.27
CA ASP A 179 -5.12 -35.99 -8.40
C ASP A 179 -5.44 -37.48 -8.21
N ASP A 180 -5.47 -37.96 -6.95
CA ASP A 180 -6.08 -39.25 -6.57
C ASP A 180 -7.23 -39.03 -5.56
N PRO A 181 -8.50 -39.07 -6.01
CA PRO A 181 -9.64 -38.86 -5.13
C PRO A 181 -9.84 -40.01 -4.11
N MET A 182 -9.12 -41.12 -4.22
CA MET A 182 -9.23 -42.27 -3.30
C MET A 182 -8.20 -42.25 -2.16
N ASP A 183 -7.23 -41.34 -2.17
CA ASP A 183 -6.26 -41.18 -1.08
C ASP A 183 -6.77 -40.16 -0.05
N PRO A 184 -7.21 -40.58 1.16
CA PRO A 184 -7.78 -39.69 2.17
C PRO A 184 -6.78 -38.65 2.69
N THR A 185 -5.47 -38.87 2.51
CA THR A 185 -4.44 -37.94 2.95
C THR A 185 -4.31 -36.72 2.03
N GLN A 186 -4.82 -36.81 0.81
CA GLN A 186 -4.85 -35.73 -0.18
C GLN A 186 -6.06 -34.82 -0.03
N TRP A 187 -7.07 -35.23 0.76
CA TRP A 187 -8.25 -34.43 1.06
C TRP A 187 -8.01 -33.55 2.30
N GLY A 188 -8.11 -32.23 2.17
CA GLY A 188 -8.23 -31.30 3.31
C GLY A 188 -6.99 -31.12 4.19
N SER A 189 -5.78 -31.42 3.69
CA SER A 189 -4.55 -31.17 4.45
C SER A 189 -4.15 -29.68 4.41
N PHE A 190 -4.06 -29.04 5.58
CA PHE A 190 -3.49 -27.69 5.76
C PHE A 190 -1.96 -27.64 5.63
N ASP A 191 -1.36 -28.60 4.90
CA ASP A 191 0.07 -28.64 4.71
C ASP A 191 0.53 -27.57 3.72
N GLN A 192 1.13 -26.51 4.25
CA GLN A 192 1.70 -25.41 3.48
C GLN A 192 3.07 -25.77 2.86
N SER A 193 3.60 -26.97 3.12
CA SER A 193 4.92 -27.36 2.65
C SER A 193 5.03 -27.49 1.13
N THR A 194 3.91 -27.70 0.43
CA THR A 194 3.82 -27.86 -1.02
C THR A 194 3.47 -26.56 -1.75
N TRP A 195 3.05 -25.53 -1.01
CA TRP A 195 2.51 -24.29 -1.54
C TRP A 195 3.57 -23.46 -2.27
N GLY A 196 3.20 -22.86 -3.41
CA GLY A 196 4.05 -21.97 -4.21
C GLY A 196 4.10 -20.53 -3.67
N VAL A 197 3.11 -20.12 -2.88
CA VAL A 197 3.04 -18.80 -2.20
C VAL A 197 2.49 -18.99 -0.80
N VAL A 198 3.17 -18.45 0.20
CA VAL A 198 2.81 -18.55 1.62
C VAL A 198 2.90 -17.19 2.29
N VAL A 199 1.98 -16.92 3.22
CA VAL A 199 2.00 -15.73 4.07
C VAL A 199 2.70 -16.06 5.37
N LYS A 200 3.67 -15.23 5.76
CA LYS A 200 4.31 -15.37 7.07
C LYS A 200 3.26 -15.15 8.18
N PRO A 201 3.10 -16.08 9.12
CA PRO A 201 2.08 -15.97 10.15
C PRO A 201 2.34 -14.76 11.05
N GLY A 202 1.26 -14.06 11.38
CA GLY A 202 1.26 -12.95 12.35
C GLY A 202 0.27 -13.24 13.47
N ASN A 203 0.55 -12.73 14.67
CA ASN A 203 -0.35 -12.87 15.81
C ASN A 203 -1.25 -11.63 15.93
N PHE A 204 -2.56 -11.86 15.98
CA PHE A 204 -3.59 -10.83 16.13
C PHE A 204 -3.37 -9.96 17.38
N LEU A 205 -2.99 -10.57 18.50
CA LEU A 205 -2.93 -9.87 19.80
C LEU A 205 -1.70 -8.96 19.95
N SER A 206 -0.61 -9.28 19.24
CA SER A 206 0.63 -8.50 19.25
C SER A 206 0.70 -7.47 18.13
N ASP A 207 -0.31 -7.41 17.26
CA ASP A 207 -0.35 -6.47 16.16
C ASP A 207 -0.80 -5.09 16.67
N THR A 208 0.13 -4.14 16.61
CA THR A 208 -0.09 -2.74 17.03
C THR A 208 -0.37 -1.80 15.86
N SER A 209 -0.51 -2.32 14.63
CA SER A 209 -0.81 -1.49 13.46
C SER A 209 -2.19 -0.83 13.57
N MET A 210 -2.38 0.25 12.81
CA MET A 210 -3.67 0.96 12.77
C MET A 210 -4.79 0.01 12.36
N TRP A 211 -5.98 0.19 12.91
CA TRP A 211 -7.13 -0.65 12.55
C TRP A 211 -7.63 -0.30 11.14
N THR A 212 -8.00 -1.32 10.38
CA THR A 212 -8.63 -1.17 9.07
C THR A 212 -9.79 -2.14 8.92
N ILE A 213 -10.69 -1.80 8.02
CA ILE A 213 -11.69 -2.73 7.49
C ILE A 213 -11.21 -3.09 6.09
N PHE A 214 -10.96 -4.38 5.86
CA PHE A 214 -10.70 -4.93 4.54
C PHE A 214 -11.99 -5.48 3.97
N SER A 215 -12.25 -5.14 2.73
CA SER A 215 -13.48 -5.51 2.05
C SER A 215 -13.18 -5.84 0.60
N SER A 216 -13.66 -6.99 0.11
CA SER A 216 -13.45 -7.39 -1.28
C SER A 216 -14.68 -8.09 -1.87
N ARG A 217 -14.96 -7.77 -3.14
CA ARG A 217 -15.88 -8.50 -4.01
C ARG A 217 -15.18 -8.83 -5.32
N PHE A 218 -14.37 -9.89 -5.30
CA PHE A 218 -13.52 -10.29 -6.44
C PHE A 218 -12.52 -9.22 -6.89
N GLN A 219 -12.15 -8.31 -5.99
CA GLN A 219 -11.07 -7.37 -6.26
C GLN A 219 -9.72 -8.07 -6.12
N ASN A 220 -8.74 -7.54 -6.83
CA ASN A 220 -7.36 -7.96 -6.71
C ASN A 220 -6.81 -7.58 -5.33
N PHE A 221 -5.99 -8.44 -4.71
CA PHE A 221 -5.39 -8.16 -3.40
C PHE A 221 -4.64 -6.81 -3.38
N HIS A 222 -3.89 -6.50 -4.44
CA HIS A 222 -3.15 -5.23 -4.54
C HIS A 222 -4.09 -4.00 -4.47
N GLU A 223 -5.19 -4.03 -5.22
CA GLU A 223 -6.14 -2.91 -5.26
C GLU A 223 -6.88 -2.78 -3.94
N ALA A 224 -7.41 -3.90 -3.42
CA ALA A 224 -8.16 -3.94 -2.15
C ALA A 224 -7.31 -3.56 -0.93
N SER A 225 -6.00 -3.86 -0.95
CA SER A 225 -5.09 -3.54 0.16
C SER A 225 -4.44 -2.16 0.06
N SER A 226 -4.43 -1.53 -1.12
CA SER A 226 -3.71 -0.27 -1.39
C SER A 226 -4.02 0.84 -0.38
N GLY A 227 -5.31 1.10 -0.12
CA GLY A 227 -5.75 2.11 0.83
C GLY A 227 -5.31 1.82 2.27
N ALA A 228 -5.42 0.57 2.72
CA ALA A 228 -4.99 0.18 4.07
C ALA A 228 -3.46 0.27 4.23
N LEU A 229 -2.71 -0.18 3.22
CA LEU A 229 -1.24 -0.13 3.22
C LEU A 229 -0.72 1.31 3.28
N GLU A 230 -1.33 2.22 2.51
CA GLU A 230 -0.95 3.62 2.48
C GLU A 230 -1.36 4.35 3.77
N SER A 231 -2.55 4.08 4.31
CA SER A 231 -3.04 4.69 5.56
C SER A 231 -2.15 4.36 6.74
N ALA A 232 -1.80 3.10 6.86
CA ALA A 232 -1.00 2.58 7.95
C ALA A 232 0.51 2.60 7.61
N GLN A 233 0.91 3.19 6.48
CA GLN A 233 2.30 3.25 6.00
C GLN A 233 3.06 1.91 6.12
N LEU A 234 2.39 0.84 5.71
CA LEU A 234 2.89 -0.53 5.75
C LEU A 234 3.65 -0.87 4.47
N ALA A 235 4.68 -1.69 4.58
CA ALA A 235 5.44 -2.21 3.46
C ALA A 235 5.18 -3.71 3.28
N VAL A 236 4.73 -4.11 2.10
CA VAL A 236 4.64 -5.53 1.71
C VAL A 236 6.03 -6.00 1.30
N VAL A 237 6.55 -6.99 2.03
CA VAL A 237 7.84 -7.60 1.76
C VAL A 237 7.60 -8.97 1.12
N THR A 238 8.03 -9.11 -0.12
CA THR A 238 8.00 -10.37 -0.85
C THR A 238 9.41 -10.90 -1.01
N ARG A 239 9.64 -12.16 -0.64
CA ARG A 239 10.96 -12.81 -0.83
C ARG A 239 10.79 -14.28 -1.18
N ARG A 240 11.48 -14.74 -2.21
CA ARG A 240 11.58 -16.18 -2.53
C ARG A 240 12.51 -16.90 -1.57
N TRP A 241 12.00 -17.96 -0.94
CA TRP A 241 12.79 -18.87 -0.12
C TRP A 241 13.42 -19.96 -0.98
N LEU A 242 14.73 -20.14 -0.83
CA LEU A 242 15.49 -21.18 -1.50
C LEU A 242 16.10 -22.12 -0.46
N GLN A 243 16.33 -23.36 -0.86
CA GLN A 243 16.94 -24.36 0.02
C GLN A 243 18.37 -23.92 0.38
N GLY A 244 18.63 -23.80 1.68
CA GLY A 244 19.87 -23.26 2.22
C GLY A 244 19.73 -21.86 2.82
N ASP A 245 18.65 -21.13 2.52
CA ASP A 245 18.33 -19.90 3.23
C ASP A 245 17.85 -20.20 4.66
N PRO A 246 18.04 -19.25 5.61
CA PRO A 246 17.39 -19.33 6.92
C PRO A 246 15.88 -19.54 6.77
N PRO A 247 15.24 -20.32 7.65
CA PRO A 247 13.79 -20.53 7.58
C PRO A 247 13.07 -19.19 7.77
N PRO A 248 12.00 -18.91 7.00
CA PRO A 248 11.33 -17.62 7.00
C PRO A 248 10.66 -17.25 8.34
N TRP A 249 10.29 -18.27 9.13
CA TRP A 249 9.94 -18.16 10.54
C TRP A 249 10.35 -19.44 11.27
N LYS A 250 10.36 -19.39 12.61
CA LYS A 250 10.73 -20.54 13.44
C LYS A 250 9.81 -21.73 13.17
N GLY A 251 10.39 -22.85 12.72
CA GLY A 251 9.64 -24.09 12.42
C GLY A 251 8.95 -24.14 11.05
N ALA A 252 9.20 -23.16 10.17
CA ALA A 252 8.65 -23.15 8.82
C ALA A 252 9.11 -24.36 7.99
N LYS A 253 8.16 -25.06 7.36
CA LYS A 253 8.40 -26.04 6.31
C LYS A 253 7.81 -25.48 5.02
N VAL A 254 8.65 -25.04 4.11
CA VAL A 254 8.27 -24.38 2.85
C VAL A 254 8.95 -25.05 1.67
N ARG A 255 8.28 -25.08 0.52
CA ARG A 255 8.82 -25.63 -0.72
C ARG A 255 10.01 -24.80 -1.22
N HIS A 256 10.98 -25.45 -1.86
CA HIS A 256 12.01 -24.75 -2.63
C HIS A 256 11.38 -23.82 -3.69
N GLY A 257 11.76 -22.55 -3.69
CA GLY A 257 11.22 -21.54 -4.61
C GLY A 257 9.88 -20.95 -4.18
N CYS A 258 9.38 -21.24 -2.98
CA CYS A 258 8.14 -20.67 -2.45
C CYS A 258 8.28 -19.15 -2.25
N LEU A 259 7.26 -18.38 -2.66
CA LEU A 259 7.18 -16.95 -2.36
C LEU A 259 6.67 -16.76 -0.94
N VAL A 260 7.48 -16.15 -0.08
CA VAL A 260 7.04 -15.76 1.26
C VAL A 260 6.63 -14.29 1.22
N VAL A 261 5.40 -14.03 1.63
CA VAL A 261 4.81 -12.69 1.71
C VAL A 261 4.70 -12.29 3.18
N ASP A 262 5.27 -11.15 3.53
CA ASP A 262 5.16 -10.51 4.83
C ASP A 262 4.64 -9.08 4.66
N ILE A 263 4.07 -8.52 5.71
CA ILE A 263 3.67 -7.12 5.77
C ILE A 263 4.30 -6.56 7.04
N VAL A 264 5.15 -5.55 6.87
CA VAL A 264 5.96 -4.94 7.91
C VAL A 264 5.47 -3.51 8.13
N ASP A 265 5.31 -3.15 9.40
CA ASP A 265 4.99 -1.78 9.77
C ASP A 265 6.25 -0.90 9.67
N LYS A 266 6.22 0.09 8.77
CA LYS A 266 7.28 1.06 8.53
C LYS A 266 6.87 2.48 8.94
N SER A 267 5.74 2.60 9.63
CA SER A 267 5.06 3.86 9.87
C SER A 267 5.64 4.66 11.02
N GLY A 268 6.35 4.06 11.98
CA GLY A 268 6.97 4.79 13.10
C GLY A 268 6.02 5.49 14.07
N PHE A 269 4.74 5.66 13.71
CA PHE A 269 3.71 6.38 14.47
C PHE A 269 3.58 5.91 15.91
N TRP A 270 3.93 4.64 16.19
CA TRP A 270 3.53 3.95 17.39
C TRP A 270 4.68 3.36 18.22
N THR A 271 5.94 3.68 17.89
CA THR A 271 7.14 3.08 18.54
C THR A 271 7.98 4.07 19.37
N GLY A 272 7.35 5.11 19.92
CA GLY A 272 7.99 6.22 20.68
C GLY A 272 7.85 6.20 22.21
N THR A 273 7.17 5.22 22.82
CA THR A 273 7.17 5.07 24.28
C THR A 273 7.35 3.61 24.64
N SER A 274 8.40 3.34 25.42
CA SER A 274 8.65 2.11 26.16
C SER A 274 7.34 1.41 26.57
N THR A 275 7.31 0.08 26.38
CA THR A 275 6.27 -0.90 26.74
C THR A 275 5.44 -1.41 25.55
N GLY A 276 5.55 -2.72 25.28
CA GLY A 276 4.79 -3.42 24.23
C GLY A 276 3.29 -3.16 24.32
N GLY A 277 2.69 -2.88 23.17
CA GLY A 277 1.26 -2.58 23.07
C GLY A 277 0.40 -3.81 22.78
N ASN A 278 -0.87 -3.71 23.14
CA ASN A 278 -1.90 -4.73 22.90
C ASN A 278 -3.01 -4.20 21.97
N LEU A 279 -3.91 -5.08 21.54
CA LEU A 279 -5.08 -4.80 20.68
C LEU A 279 -5.86 -3.53 21.07
N VAL A 280 -6.07 -3.32 22.37
CA VAL A 280 -6.83 -2.18 22.93
C VAL A 280 -6.09 -0.87 22.75
N GLN A 281 -4.76 -0.87 22.81
CA GLN A 281 -3.97 0.31 22.49
C GLN A 281 -4.07 0.65 20.99
N GLY A 282 -4.04 -0.33 20.08
CA GLY A 282 -4.24 -0.08 18.64
C GLY A 282 -5.59 0.58 18.32
N LEU A 283 -6.67 0.13 18.97
CA LEU A 283 -8.00 0.72 18.81
C LEU A 283 -8.10 2.12 19.43
N LYS A 284 -7.61 2.33 20.67
CA LYS A 284 -7.58 3.65 21.33
C LYS A 284 -6.77 4.67 20.52
N ARG A 285 -5.71 4.22 19.85
CA ARG A 285 -4.83 5.06 19.01
C ARG A 285 -5.45 5.39 17.65
N THR A 286 -6.18 4.45 17.04
CA THR A 286 -7.00 4.74 15.85
C THR A 286 -8.05 5.80 16.19
N LYS A 287 -8.68 5.69 17.36
CA LYS A 287 -9.57 6.73 17.88
C LYS A 287 -8.84 8.06 18.09
N GLN A 288 -7.59 8.09 18.58
CA GLN A 288 -6.84 9.34 18.72
C GLN A 288 -6.55 10.03 17.38
N VAL A 289 -6.22 9.27 16.33
CA VAL A 289 -6.05 9.82 14.95
C VAL A 289 -7.39 10.37 14.43
N LEU A 290 -8.52 9.74 14.77
CA LEU A 290 -9.85 10.19 14.39
C LEU A 290 -10.38 11.38 15.25
N ASP A 291 -10.07 11.40 16.55
CA ASP A 291 -10.52 12.40 17.53
C ASP A 291 -9.66 13.67 17.48
N SER A 292 -8.38 13.55 17.10
CA SER A 292 -7.58 14.73 16.79
C SER A 292 -8.15 15.35 15.53
N SER A 293 -8.72 16.55 15.64
CA SER A 293 -9.14 17.42 14.54
C SER A 293 -8.00 17.85 13.59
N ASN A 294 -6.91 17.08 13.52
CA ASN A 294 -5.69 17.31 12.75
C ASN A 294 -5.65 16.38 11.53
N LEU A 295 -6.63 16.54 10.63
CA LEU A 295 -6.43 16.21 9.21
C LEU A 295 -5.49 17.20 8.53
N ASP A 296 -5.13 18.28 9.25
CA ASP A 296 -4.11 19.22 8.87
C ASP A 296 -2.73 18.66 9.19
N TYR A 297 -1.88 18.74 8.16
CA TYR A 297 -0.53 18.24 8.10
C TYR A 297 0.29 18.75 9.30
N ILE A 298 0.65 17.85 10.21
CA ILE A 298 1.66 18.12 11.23
C ILE A 298 3.00 17.71 10.61
N PRO A 299 3.99 18.61 10.47
CA PRO A 299 5.35 18.17 10.18
C PRO A 299 5.76 17.22 11.30
N ASP A 300 6.16 16.00 10.94
CA ASP A 300 6.59 14.96 11.88
C ASP A 300 7.95 15.38 12.49
N THR A 301 7.93 16.46 13.28
CA THR A 301 9.09 16.98 13.99
C THR A 301 9.29 16.08 15.19
N LEU A 302 10.12 15.06 15.02
CA LEU A 302 10.56 14.22 16.12
C LEU A 302 11.35 15.09 17.11
N GLN A 303 10.81 15.30 18.31
CA GLN A 303 11.59 15.85 19.43
C GLN A 303 12.62 14.79 19.84
N ASP A 304 13.89 15.15 19.90
CA ASP A 304 15.02 14.26 20.24
C ASP A 304 14.79 13.49 21.58
N PRO A 305 14.50 12.17 21.55
CA PRO A 305 14.36 11.37 22.75
C PRO A 305 15.48 10.33 22.86
N ASN A 306 15.75 9.90 24.09
CA ASN A 306 16.77 8.89 24.45
C ASN A 306 16.91 7.77 23.41
N VAL A 307 18.11 7.68 22.81
CA VAL A 307 18.48 6.67 21.80
C VAL A 307 18.00 5.27 22.22
N PRO A 308 17.16 4.59 21.40
CA PRO A 308 16.66 3.25 21.70
C PRO A 308 17.76 2.26 22.09
N GLU A 309 17.45 1.35 23.02
CA GLU A 309 18.41 0.36 23.54
C GLU A 309 19.03 -0.51 22.43
N LEU A 310 18.27 -0.78 21.35
CA LEU A 310 18.74 -1.56 20.20
C LEU A 310 19.94 -0.92 19.48
N TYR A 311 20.04 0.42 19.50
CA TYR A 311 21.18 1.15 18.96
C TYR A 311 22.35 1.28 19.96
N ARG A 312 22.10 1.03 21.26
CA ARG A 312 23.09 1.17 22.35
C ARG A 312 23.71 -0.18 22.76
N ASN A 313 23.01 -1.28 22.55
CA ASN A 313 23.44 -2.59 23.06
C ASN A 313 24.68 -3.13 22.32
N PRO A 314 25.74 -3.54 23.03
CA PRO A 314 26.90 -4.20 22.42
C PRO A 314 26.56 -5.55 21.77
N ASP A 315 25.49 -6.21 22.21
CA ASP A 315 25.07 -7.52 21.65
C ASP A 315 24.38 -7.40 20.28
N SER A 316 23.95 -6.19 19.88
CA SER A 316 23.45 -5.90 18.53
C SER A 316 24.56 -5.47 17.56
N ARG A 317 25.84 -5.71 17.88
CA ARG A 317 27.07 -5.33 17.12
C ARG A 317 27.15 -5.77 15.64
N GLY A 318 26.12 -6.42 15.10
CA GLY A 318 26.01 -6.77 13.67
C GLY A 318 24.76 -6.26 12.96
N TRP A 319 23.78 -5.69 13.68
CA TRP A 319 22.56 -5.18 13.05
C TRP A 319 22.78 -3.75 12.57
N MET A 320 22.88 -3.57 11.26
CA MET A 320 22.80 -2.26 10.62
C MET A 320 21.36 -2.09 10.13
N GLY A 321 20.70 -1.02 10.55
CA GLY A 321 19.29 -0.78 10.19
C GLY A 321 18.76 0.50 10.83
N THR A 322 17.52 0.84 10.49
CA THR A 322 16.81 1.98 11.05
C THR A 322 15.47 1.54 11.60
N LEU A 323 15.12 2.06 12.77
CA LEU A 323 13.83 1.86 13.41
C LEU A 323 12.87 2.95 12.94
N PRO A 324 11.63 2.61 12.54
CA PRO A 324 10.67 3.59 12.07
C PRO A 324 10.37 4.73 13.06
N SER A 325 10.40 4.51 14.39
CA SER A 325 10.18 5.58 15.37
C SER A 325 11.36 6.52 15.57
N HIS A 326 12.57 6.05 15.29
CA HIS A 326 13.79 6.83 15.49
C HIS A 326 14.67 6.69 14.26
N PRO A 327 14.25 7.28 13.12
CA PRO A 327 15.05 7.31 11.92
C PRO A 327 16.28 8.17 12.17
N TRP A 328 17.44 7.52 12.24
CA TRP A 328 18.72 8.21 12.47
C TRP A 328 19.45 8.54 11.17
N VAL A 329 19.03 7.94 10.05
CA VAL A 329 19.58 8.18 8.72
C VAL A 329 19.08 9.55 8.25
N VAL A 330 19.96 10.54 8.31
CA VAL A 330 19.68 11.90 7.86
C VAL A 330 20.71 12.34 6.82
N TYR A 331 20.23 12.65 5.61
CA TYR A 331 21.02 13.24 4.54
C TYR A 331 21.02 14.76 4.64
N ARG A 332 22.15 15.34 5.02
CA ARG A 332 22.31 16.79 5.06
C ARG A 332 22.74 17.29 3.70
N GLN A 333 21.91 18.01 2.98
CA GLN A 333 22.27 18.52 1.65
C GLN A 333 23.26 19.68 1.76
N ASN A 334 24.53 19.40 1.46
CA ASN A 334 25.62 20.38 1.33
C ASN A 334 26.46 20.08 0.08
N ASP A 335 27.36 20.99 -0.28
CA ASP A 335 28.22 20.84 -1.47
C ASP A 335 29.17 19.62 -1.42
N ASN A 336 29.38 19.04 -0.22
CA ASN A 336 30.27 17.89 0.01
C ASN A 336 29.51 16.60 0.40
N THR A 337 28.26 16.43 -0.05
CA THR A 337 27.42 15.29 0.35
C THR A 337 27.14 14.34 -0.81
N GLY A 338 26.83 13.07 -0.49
CA GLY A 338 26.53 12.05 -1.50
C GLY A 338 25.18 12.20 -2.20
N ILE A 339 24.48 13.32 -1.98
CA ILE A 339 23.23 13.65 -2.69
C ILE A 339 23.60 14.16 -4.08
N GLN A 340 23.27 13.39 -5.11
CA GLN A 340 23.56 13.72 -6.51
C GLN A 340 22.52 14.69 -7.08
N THR A 341 21.25 14.40 -6.85
CA THR A 341 20.12 15.24 -7.27
C THR A 341 19.15 15.38 -6.11
N SER A 342 18.51 16.53 -6.00
CA SER A 342 17.53 16.83 -4.95
C SER A 342 16.46 17.75 -5.53
N GLN A 343 15.21 17.40 -5.30
CA GLN A 343 14.01 18.13 -5.70
C GLN A 343 13.08 18.16 -4.50
N PHE A 344 12.74 19.37 -4.05
CA PHE A 344 11.79 19.60 -2.98
C PHE A 344 10.55 20.28 -3.56
N ILE A 345 9.41 19.63 -3.44
CA ILE A 345 8.12 20.11 -3.93
C ILE A 345 7.31 20.50 -2.70
N VAL A 346 6.83 21.75 -2.66
CA VAL A 346 5.89 22.23 -1.65
C VAL A 346 4.59 22.53 -2.34
N ASN A 347 3.55 21.81 -1.94
CA ASN A 347 2.19 22.06 -2.39
C ASN A 347 1.44 22.73 -1.23
N PRO A 348 1.15 24.04 -1.30
CA PRO A 348 0.38 24.73 -0.28
C PRO A 348 -1.05 24.20 -0.23
N SER A 349 -1.73 24.44 0.89
CA SER A 349 -3.16 24.13 1.01
C SER A 349 -3.94 24.90 -0.06
N SER A 350 -4.85 24.22 -0.76
CA SER A 350 -5.62 24.85 -1.84
C SER A 350 -6.89 25.52 -1.30
N ALA A 351 -7.93 24.74 -0.99
CA ALA A 351 -9.22 25.24 -0.52
C ALA A 351 -9.36 25.20 1.00
N VAL A 352 -10.05 26.20 1.53
CA VAL A 352 -10.28 26.38 2.97
C VAL A 352 -11.56 25.68 3.46
N GLN A 353 -12.56 25.53 2.59
CA GLN A 353 -13.76 24.75 2.87
C GLN A 353 -14.02 23.70 1.78
N VAL A 354 -14.60 22.58 2.20
CA VAL A 354 -14.95 21.45 1.33
C VAL A 354 -16.46 21.30 1.31
N LEU A 355 -17.01 21.09 0.11
CA LEU A 355 -18.42 20.84 -0.13
C LEU A 355 -18.62 19.42 -0.66
N THR A 356 -19.70 18.80 -0.23
CA THR A 356 -20.17 17.51 -0.76
C THR A 356 -21.70 17.48 -0.70
N GLY A 357 -22.31 16.65 -1.53
CA GLY A 357 -23.76 16.45 -1.55
C GLY A 357 -24.24 15.96 -2.90
N GLY A 358 -25.55 16.09 -3.12
CA GLY A 358 -26.22 15.66 -4.35
C GLY A 358 -27.61 15.06 -4.08
N HIS A 359 -27.85 14.59 -2.86
CA HIS A 359 -29.14 14.07 -2.40
C HIS A 359 -29.43 14.48 -0.94
N SER A 360 -30.71 14.64 -0.60
CA SER A 360 -31.14 14.99 0.76
C SER A 360 -31.00 13.81 1.74
N MET A 361 -30.86 14.13 3.03
CA MET A 361 -30.80 13.12 4.10
C MET A 361 -32.06 12.21 4.10
N PRO A 362 -31.93 10.90 4.40
CA PRO A 362 -33.09 10.03 4.58
C PRO A 362 -34.09 10.63 5.58
N GLY A 363 -35.36 10.76 5.20
CA GLY A 363 -36.41 11.36 6.01
C GLY A 363 -36.76 12.80 5.61
N VAL A 364 -35.87 13.55 4.94
CA VAL A 364 -36.17 14.93 4.52
C VAL A 364 -37.06 14.93 3.28
N ASN A 365 -36.76 14.09 2.29
CA ASN A 365 -37.59 13.94 1.09
C ASN A 365 -38.96 13.31 1.44
N GLU A 366 -38.99 12.39 2.40
CA GLU A 366 -40.19 11.75 2.93
C GLU A 366 -41.04 12.72 3.78
N ALA A 367 -40.42 13.61 4.56
CA ALA A 367 -41.11 14.67 5.31
C ALA A 367 -41.68 15.77 4.39
N ILE A 368 -40.97 16.14 3.33
CA ILE A 368 -41.44 17.12 2.34
C ILE A 368 -42.61 16.54 1.54
N SER A 369 -42.48 15.31 1.03
CA SER A 369 -43.55 14.65 0.29
C SER A 369 -44.80 14.40 1.16
N SER A 370 -44.64 14.00 2.42
CA SER A 370 -45.76 13.84 3.36
C SER A 370 -46.41 15.16 3.76
N ALA A 371 -45.64 16.24 3.97
CA ALA A 371 -46.19 17.57 4.25
C ALA A 371 -46.99 18.12 3.05
N ILE A 372 -46.49 17.96 1.83
CA ILE A 372 -47.19 18.36 0.59
C ILE A 372 -48.46 17.52 0.38
N GLN A 373 -48.43 16.22 0.67
CA GLN A 373 -49.59 15.33 0.60
C GLN A 373 -50.66 15.67 1.65
N VAL A 374 -50.27 16.02 2.89
CA VAL A 374 -51.21 16.43 3.96
C VAL A 374 -51.89 17.76 3.63
N VAL A 375 -51.17 18.72 3.03
CA VAL A 375 -51.76 19.99 2.56
C VAL A 375 -52.71 19.75 1.37
N GLY A 376 -52.32 18.90 0.41
CA GLY A 376 -53.19 18.51 -0.70
C GLY A 376 -54.46 17.77 -0.23
N MET A 377 -54.34 16.95 0.81
CA MET A 377 -55.45 16.21 1.42
C MET A 377 -56.39 17.11 2.25
N LEU A 378 -55.87 18.15 2.91
CA LEU A 378 -56.68 19.19 3.59
C LEU A 378 -57.47 20.06 2.59
N VAL A 379 -56.88 20.41 1.45
CA VAL A 379 -57.57 21.17 0.39
C VAL A 379 -58.59 20.29 -0.35
N ALA A 380 -58.28 19.02 -0.61
CA ALA A 380 -59.23 18.06 -1.17
C ALA A 380 -60.38 17.71 -0.20
N GLY A 381 -60.08 17.61 1.11
CA GLY A 381 -61.06 17.37 2.16
C GLY A 381 -62.01 18.55 2.38
N ALA A 382 -61.52 19.80 2.23
CA ALA A 382 -62.36 21.00 2.31
C ALA A 382 -63.27 21.21 1.09
N LEU A 383 -62.99 20.56 -0.05
CA LEU A 383 -63.80 20.63 -1.28
C LEU A 383 -64.68 19.39 -1.51
N GLY A 384 -64.58 18.37 -0.64
CA GLY A 384 -65.34 17.11 -0.71
C GLY A 384 -66.79 17.18 -0.20
N GLU A 385 -67.22 18.28 0.41
CA GLU A 385 -68.58 18.47 0.94
C GLU A 385 -69.51 19.27 0.00
N ILE A 386 -69.42 19.08 -1.32
CA ILE A 386 -70.41 19.64 -2.26
C ILE A 386 -71.29 18.49 -2.80
N PRO A 387 -72.57 18.36 -2.39
CA PRO A 387 -73.36 17.13 -2.59
C PRO A 387 -73.97 16.93 -3.99
N PHE A 388 -73.55 17.65 -5.03
CA PHE A 388 -74.20 17.54 -6.35
C PHE A 388 -73.23 17.80 -7.51
N GLY A 389 -72.84 16.73 -8.23
CA GLY A 389 -72.17 16.83 -9.54
C GLY A 389 -71.04 15.81 -9.74
N GLY A 390 -71.35 14.69 -10.41
CA GLY A 390 -70.50 13.51 -10.52
C GLY A 390 -69.17 13.67 -11.27
N SER A 391 -68.19 12.86 -10.81
CA SER A 391 -67.11 12.12 -11.49
C SER A 391 -66.19 12.78 -12.53
N ILE A 392 -66.43 14.01 -13.01
CA ILE A 392 -65.58 14.67 -14.02
C ILE A 392 -64.84 15.89 -13.44
N ALA A 393 -65.46 16.63 -12.50
CA ALA A 393 -64.80 17.75 -11.82
C ALA A 393 -63.75 17.29 -10.79
N GLY A 394 -63.98 16.17 -10.11
CA GLY A 394 -62.98 15.55 -9.23
C GLY A 394 -61.75 15.03 -9.99
N GLY A 395 -61.92 14.52 -11.20
CA GLY A 395 -60.82 14.01 -12.03
C GLY A 395 -59.86 15.10 -12.53
N VAL A 396 -60.38 16.28 -12.91
CA VAL A 396 -59.57 17.39 -13.42
C VAL A 396 -58.85 18.14 -12.29
N VAL A 397 -59.50 18.32 -11.13
CA VAL A 397 -58.87 18.93 -9.95
C VAL A 397 -57.83 17.98 -9.33
N ASN A 398 -58.10 16.67 -9.28
CA ASN A 398 -57.11 15.68 -8.83
C ASN A 398 -55.92 15.57 -9.79
N ALA A 399 -56.14 15.67 -11.11
CA ALA A 399 -55.04 15.66 -12.08
C ALA A 399 -54.17 16.94 -12.01
N ALA A 400 -54.78 18.12 -11.89
CA ALA A 400 -54.03 19.38 -11.75
C ALA A 400 -53.25 19.45 -10.43
N THR A 401 -53.84 18.95 -9.33
CA THR A 401 -53.18 18.88 -8.02
C THR A 401 -52.10 17.79 -7.98
N ALA A 402 -52.30 16.65 -8.66
CA ALA A 402 -51.28 15.62 -8.81
C ALA A 402 -50.10 16.09 -9.67
N VAL A 403 -50.34 16.82 -10.75
CA VAL A 403 -49.27 17.39 -11.60
C VAL A 403 -48.52 18.49 -10.85
N ALA A 404 -49.21 19.39 -10.15
CA ALA A 404 -48.57 20.42 -9.32
C ALA A 404 -47.78 19.82 -8.14
N ASN A 405 -48.33 18.80 -7.46
CA ASN A 405 -47.62 18.08 -6.40
C ASN A 405 -46.44 17.26 -6.93
N THR A 406 -46.54 16.66 -8.13
CA THR A 406 -45.43 15.91 -8.74
C THR A 406 -44.31 16.85 -9.15
N ILE A 407 -44.64 18.02 -9.70
CA ILE A 407 -43.67 19.06 -10.06
C ILE A 407 -43.04 19.71 -8.82
N ALA A 408 -43.83 20.00 -7.78
CA ALA A 408 -43.31 20.56 -6.54
C ALA A 408 -42.45 19.55 -5.78
N THR A 409 -42.88 18.28 -5.73
CA THR A 409 -42.10 17.20 -5.10
C THR A 409 -40.82 16.95 -5.89
N SER A 410 -40.84 16.94 -7.23
CA SER A 410 -39.62 16.74 -8.04
C SER A 410 -38.65 17.93 -8.00
N LEU A 411 -39.14 19.16 -7.80
CA LEU A 411 -38.31 20.36 -7.66
C LEU A 411 -37.75 20.54 -6.24
N LEU A 412 -38.41 19.98 -5.22
CA LEU A 412 -38.01 20.13 -3.82
C LEU A 412 -37.28 18.90 -3.27
N SER A 413 -37.57 17.72 -3.82
CA SER A 413 -36.79 16.50 -3.57
C SER A 413 -35.36 16.71 -4.02
N ASP A 414 -34.39 16.34 -3.18
CA ASP A 414 -32.96 16.48 -3.45
C ASP A 414 -32.47 17.92 -3.67
N THR A 415 -33.27 18.91 -3.24
CA THR A 415 -32.89 20.34 -3.25
C THR A 415 -32.71 20.89 -1.84
N LEU A 416 -33.59 20.51 -0.91
CA LEU A 416 -33.51 20.96 0.49
C LEU A 416 -32.59 20.05 1.31
N MET A 417 -31.60 20.63 1.99
CA MET A 417 -30.58 19.88 2.76
C MET A 417 -29.82 18.82 1.95
N ALA A 418 -29.70 19.01 0.64
CA ALA A 418 -28.95 18.12 -0.25
C ALA A 418 -27.43 18.38 -0.24
N TRP A 419 -27.00 19.47 0.37
CA TRP A 419 -25.63 19.94 0.39
C TRP A 419 -25.16 20.20 1.83
N GLN A 420 -23.90 19.86 2.09
CA GLN A 420 -23.23 20.17 3.34
C GLN A 420 -21.82 20.71 3.07
N LYS A 421 -21.32 21.52 4.00
CA LYS A 421 -19.98 22.10 3.93
C LYS A 421 -19.26 22.00 5.26
N HIS A 422 -17.94 21.86 5.20
CA HIS A 422 -17.06 21.96 6.37
C HIS A 422 -15.90 22.90 6.08
N GLN A 423 -15.61 23.80 7.03
CA GLN A 423 -14.56 24.82 6.92
C GLN A 423 -13.54 24.63 8.04
N SER A 424 -12.24 24.59 7.70
CA SER A 424 -11.17 24.60 8.71
C SER A 424 -10.81 26.04 9.08
N GLY A 425 -11.08 26.43 10.33
CA GLY A 425 -10.74 27.75 10.85
C GLY A 425 -9.23 28.02 10.87
N GLN A 426 -8.41 26.97 11.05
CA GLN A 426 -6.95 27.07 11.01
C GLN A 426 -6.47 27.44 9.61
N ARG A 427 -6.98 26.76 8.57
CA ARG A 427 -6.63 27.08 7.17
C ARG A 427 -7.04 28.49 6.77
N VAL A 428 -8.19 28.98 7.24
CA VAL A 428 -8.60 30.38 7.02
C VAL A 428 -7.54 31.33 7.59
N SER A 429 -7.06 31.06 8.80
CA SER A 429 -6.09 31.92 9.47
C SER A 429 -4.70 31.88 8.83
N GLU A 430 -4.28 30.72 8.31
CA GLU A 430 -2.96 30.50 7.70
C GLU A 430 -2.89 30.96 6.24
N ALA A 431 -3.98 30.85 5.47
CA ALA A 431 -3.99 31.16 4.04
C ALA A 431 -4.07 32.67 3.71
N GLY A 432 -4.32 33.53 4.70
CA GLY A 432 -4.43 34.98 4.50
C GLY A 432 -5.71 35.41 3.78
N TRP A 433 -5.81 36.68 3.34
CA TRP A 433 -7.04 37.22 2.73
C TRP A 433 -7.31 36.73 1.30
N SER A 434 -6.27 36.29 0.58
CA SER A 434 -6.33 35.83 -0.80
C SER A 434 -6.10 34.32 -0.83
N HIS A 435 -7.18 33.55 -0.69
CA HIS A 435 -7.17 32.08 -0.69
C HIS A 435 -8.30 31.51 -1.53
N TYR A 436 -8.19 30.25 -1.95
CA TYR A 436 -9.29 29.56 -2.61
C TYR A 436 -10.34 29.18 -1.57
N TRP A 437 -11.59 29.53 -1.88
CA TRP A 437 -12.69 29.36 -0.94
C TRP A 437 -13.13 27.90 -0.86
N GLU A 438 -13.45 27.27 -1.98
CA GLU A 438 -14.26 26.05 -2.04
C GLU A 438 -13.63 24.95 -2.90
N HIS A 439 -13.56 23.73 -2.35
CA HIS A 439 -13.29 22.50 -3.10
C HIS A 439 -14.52 21.60 -3.08
N PHE A 440 -14.96 21.13 -4.25
CA PHE A 440 -16.10 20.25 -4.36
C PHE A 440 -15.62 18.80 -4.52
N GLU A 441 -15.98 17.94 -3.58
CA GLU A 441 -15.65 16.52 -3.66
C GLU A 441 -16.89 15.73 -4.11
N ASN A 442 -16.75 15.00 -5.23
CA ASN A 442 -17.84 14.19 -5.77
C ASN A 442 -18.12 13.00 -4.85
N SER A 443 -19.35 12.94 -4.31
CA SER A 443 -19.91 11.79 -3.60
C SER A 443 -21.21 11.38 -4.26
N ALA A 444 -21.48 10.07 -4.33
CA ALA A 444 -22.83 9.57 -4.62
C ALA A 444 -23.77 9.67 -3.40
N ASP A 445 -23.23 10.07 -2.25
CA ASP A 445 -23.90 9.96 -0.95
C ASP A 445 -24.75 11.18 -0.59
N ARG A 446 -25.79 10.91 0.20
CA ARG A 446 -26.70 11.91 0.78
C ARG A 446 -25.97 12.80 1.79
N ALA A 447 -26.27 14.10 1.80
CA ALA A 447 -25.73 15.02 2.80
C ALA A 447 -26.17 14.65 4.23
N TYR A 448 -25.36 15.03 5.23
CA TYR A 448 -25.57 14.79 6.66
C TYR A 448 -25.54 13.31 7.10
N THR A 449 -24.97 12.43 6.27
CA THR A 449 -24.75 10.99 6.57
C THR A 449 -23.31 10.69 6.96
N LEU A 450 -23.04 9.50 7.52
CA LEU A 450 -21.68 9.06 7.84
C LEU A 450 -20.79 8.98 6.58
N GLY A 451 -21.33 8.53 5.44
CA GLY A 451 -20.65 8.53 4.14
C GLY A 451 -20.19 9.93 3.72
N SER A 452 -21.08 10.91 3.86
CA SER A 452 -20.81 12.30 3.53
C SER A 452 -19.74 12.96 4.42
N LEU A 453 -19.64 12.58 5.70
CA LEU A 453 -18.56 13.02 6.59
C LEU A 453 -17.20 12.48 6.14
N LEU A 454 -17.17 11.24 5.64
CA LEU A 454 -15.96 10.64 5.10
C LEU A 454 -15.54 11.33 3.81
N THR A 455 -16.48 11.68 2.93
CA THR A 455 -16.18 12.45 1.73
C THR A 455 -15.68 13.86 2.05
N LEU A 456 -16.24 14.52 3.07
CA LEU A 456 -15.68 15.79 3.57
C LEU A 456 -14.23 15.61 4.06
N SER A 457 -13.95 14.55 4.83
CA SER A 457 -12.59 14.25 5.27
C SER A 457 -11.65 14.02 4.09
N GLN A 458 -12.11 13.33 3.04
CA GLN A 458 -11.35 13.12 1.80
C GLN A 458 -10.95 14.43 1.14
N GLY A 459 -11.92 15.30 0.90
CA GLY A 459 -11.65 16.60 0.30
C GLY A 459 -10.69 17.43 1.15
N MET A 460 -10.81 17.36 2.48
CA MET A 460 -9.89 18.07 3.38
C MET A 460 -8.45 17.56 3.26
N TRP A 461 -8.25 16.26 3.10
CA TRP A 461 -6.91 15.70 2.89
C TRP A 461 -6.32 16.00 1.52
N LYS A 462 -7.12 15.91 0.45
CA LYS A 462 -6.65 16.20 -0.92
C LYS A 462 -6.16 17.64 -1.05
N THR A 463 -6.84 18.55 -0.35
CA THR A 463 -6.55 19.98 -0.36
C THR A 463 -5.51 20.40 0.67
N ARG A 464 -4.96 19.47 1.48
CA ARG A 464 -4.00 19.79 2.54
C ARG A 464 -2.65 20.20 1.97
N GLN A 465 -1.95 21.05 2.72
CA GLN A 465 -0.54 21.32 2.47
C GLN A 465 0.29 20.04 2.67
N HIS A 466 1.17 19.75 1.73
CA HIS A 466 2.12 18.64 1.84
C HIS A 466 3.42 18.99 1.11
N PHE A 467 4.49 18.29 1.46
CA PHE A 467 5.74 18.37 0.72
C PHE A 467 6.18 16.99 0.27
N THR A 468 6.97 16.96 -0.79
CA THR A 468 7.63 15.77 -1.29
C THR A 468 9.10 16.09 -1.48
N HIS A 469 9.99 15.34 -0.83
CA HIS A 469 11.44 15.48 -1.02
C HIS A 469 11.99 14.28 -1.77
N LYS A 470 12.26 14.47 -3.07
CA LYS A 470 12.91 13.47 -3.93
C LYS A 470 14.39 13.76 -4.02
N PHE A 471 15.24 12.82 -3.70
CA PHE A 471 16.68 12.98 -3.90
C PHE A 471 17.36 11.65 -4.18
N ILE A 472 18.37 11.68 -5.06
CA ILE A 472 19.17 10.50 -5.44
C ILE A 472 20.48 10.55 -4.67
N VAL A 473 20.82 9.44 -4.01
CA VAL A 473 22.06 9.30 -3.22
C VAL A 473 22.91 8.17 -3.78
N ALA A 474 24.24 8.38 -3.79
CA ALA A 474 25.21 7.32 -3.98
C ALA A 474 25.36 6.41 -2.75
N ASN A 475 25.44 5.08 -2.95
CA ASN A 475 25.64 4.13 -1.86
C ASN A 475 26.98 4.34 -1.11
N GLY A 476 26.91 4.39 0.21
CA GLY A 476 28.07 4.54 1.10
C GLY A 476 28.52 5.98 1.32
N GLU A 477 27.70 6.96 0.94
CA GLU A 477 27.99 8.39 1.08
C GLU A 477 26.84 9.15 1.78
N PRO A 478 26.71 9.07 3.12
CA PRO A 478 27.55 8.31 4.07
C PRO A 478 26.97 6.96 4.49
N TYR A 479 25.70 6.67 4.16
CA TYR A 479 25.01 5.48 4.64
C TYR A 479 25.05 4.32 3.65
N LEU A 480 25.03 3.10 4.17
CA LEU A 480 24.97 1.88 3.37
C LEU A 480 23.53 1.46 3.16
N ILE A 481 23.20 1.04 1.95
CA ILE A 481 21.87 0.51 1.60
C ILE A 481 21.93 -1.02 1.63
N GLY A 482 20.95 -1.65 2.27
CA GLY A 482 20.90 -3.11 2.39
C GLY A 482 19.77 -3.59 3.28
N ASP A 483 19.39 -4.85 3.11
CA ASP A 483 18.31 -5.52 3.86
C ASP A 483 18.90 -6.53 4.87
N GLN A 484 18.08 -7.09 5.76
CA GLN A 484 18.47 -8.14 6.72
C GLN A 484 19.67 -7.77 7.61
N GLY A 485 19.78 -6.50 8.02
CA GLY A 485 20.86 -6.07 8.90
C GLY A 485 22.17 -5.72 8.20
N GLN A 486 22.24 -5.79 6.86
CA GLN A 486 23.45 -5.55 6.08
C GLN A 486 23.60 -4.10 5.57
N GLY A 487 22.63 -3.23 5.84
CA GLY A 487 22.68 -1.80 5.50
C GLY A 487 21.89 -0.95 6.49
N HIS A 488 22.12 0.36 6.52
CA HIS A 488 21.48 1.27 7.48
C HIS A 488 19.99 1.48 7.23
N PHE A 489 19.54 1.36 5.98
CA PHE A 489 18.12 1.47 5.61
C PHE A 489 17.83 0.71 4.31
N PHE A 490 16.56 0.41 4.09
CA PHE A 490 16.06 -0.24 2.87
C PHE A 490 14.68 0.33 2.47
N LEU A 491 13.99 -0.34 1.53
CA LEU A 491 12.69 0.07 1.00
C LEU A 491 11.64 0.25 2.12
N GLY A 492 10.89 1.35 2.04
CA GLY A 492 9.84 1.71 3.00
C GLY A 492 10.35 2.31 4.32
N ASP A 493 11.65 2.24 4.60
CA ASP A 493 12.20 2.88 5.80
C ASP A 493 12.11 4.41 5.71
N ARG A 494 11.96 5.04 6.88
CA ARG A 494 11.94 6.49 7.01
C ARG A 494 13.36 7.04 7.00
N VAL A 495 13.60 8.02 6.15
CA VAL A 495 14.89 8.72 6.00
C VAL A 495 14.65 10.22 6.09
N GLY A 496 15.49 10.88 6.87
CA GLY A 496 15.48 12.33 6.99
C GLY A 496 16.38 12.99 5.96
N SER A 497 16.05 14.21 5.55
CA SER A 497 16.88 15.02 4.68
C SER A 497 16.70 16.51 4.93
N THR A 498 17.76 17.27 4.74
CA THR A 498 17.72 18.74 4.76
C THR A 498 17.71 19.26 3.33
N VAL A 499 17.02 20.37 3.09
CA VAL A 499 16.89 20.97 1.75
C VAL A 499 17.72 22.25 1.69
N LYS A 500 18.57 22.38 0.67
CA LYS A 500 19.35 23.62 0.44
C LYS A 500 18.39 24.79 0.16
N GLY A 501 18.43 25.83 0.99
CA GLY A 501 17.59 27.03 0.85
C GLY A 501 16.37 27.10 1.79
N MET A 502 16.10 26.05 2.57
CA MET A 502 15.11 26.09 3.66
C MET A 502 15.75 26.56 4.98
N PRO A 503 14.95 27.02 5.97
CA PRO A 503 15.47 27.45 7.27
C PRO A 503 16.36 26.38 7.91
N GLU A 504 17.54 26.82 8.38
CA GLU A 504 18.52 25.93 9.01
C GLU A 504 17.91 25.19 10.21
N GLY A 505 18.20 23.89 10.32
CA GLY A 505 17.73 23.04 11.41
C GLY A 505 16.44 22.25 11.12
N THR A 506 15.76 22.50 9.99
CA THR A 506 14.58 21.70 9.61
C THR A 506 14.99 20.42 8.89
N VAL A 507 14.56 19.27 9.42
CA VAL A 507 14.74 17.96 8.77
C VAL A 507 13.38 17.49 8.29
N TYR A 508 13.28 17.21 7.00
CA TYR A 508 12.10 16.61 6.39
C TYR A 508 12.26 15.09 6.40
N VAL A 509 11.27 14.37 6.91
CA VAL A 509 11.30 12.90 7.01
C VAL A 509 10.26 12.32 6.08
N ASP A 510 10.67 11.38 5.23
CA ASP A 510 9.78 10.67 4.31
C ASP A 510 10.23 9.21 4.14
N GLN A 511 9.38 8.36 3.57
CA GLN A 511 9.68 6.95 3.32
C GLN A 511 10.45 6.77 2.01
N VAL A 512 11.36 5.80 1.99
CA VAL A 512 12.03 5.35 0.77
C VAL A 512 11.02 4.62 -0.12
N THR A 513 10.71 5.20 -1.26
CA THR A 513 9.66 4.71 -2.17
C THR A 513 10.21 3.83 -3.27
N GLU A 514 11.42 4.08 -3.74
CA GLU A 514 12.07 3.30 -4.79
C GLU A 514 13.56 3.10 -4.49
N LEU A 515 14.05 1.89 -4.79
CA LEU A 515 15.46 1.54 -4.81
C LEU A 515 15.79 0.90 -6.15
N GLU A 516 16.81 1.38 -6.83
CA GLU A 516 17.30 0.82 -8.09
C GLU A 516 18.73 0.31 -7.91
N LEU A 517 18.99 -0.94 -8.30
CA LEU A 517 20.32 -1.53 -8.36
C LEU A 517 20.71 -1.71 -9.82
N ALA A 518 21.67 -0.91 -10.29
CA ALA A 518 22.12 -0.92 -11.68
C ALA A 518 23.64 -1.12 -11.81
N TRP A 519 24.05 -1.83 -12.85
CA TRP A 519 25.46 -1.98 -13.24
C TRP A 519 25.63 -2.31 -14.72
N SER A 520 26.85 -2.13 -15.20
CA SER A 520 27.26 -2.48 -16.55
C SER A 520 28.69 -3.00 -16.56
N ARG A 521 29.21 -3.40 -17.72
CA ARG A 521 30.64 -3.76 -17.86
C ARG A 521 31.59 -2.61 -17.54
N THR A 522 31.15 -1.36 -17.67
CA THR A 522 31.96 -0.16 -17.42
C THR A 522 31.68 0.49 -16.06
N ALA A 523 30.56 0.16 -15.42
CA ALA A 523 30.13 0.75 -14.16
C ALA A 523 29.94 -0.31 -13.07
N SER A 524 30.50 -0.06 -11.88
CA SER A 524 30.31 -0.94 -10.72
C SER A 524 28.85 -0.91 -10.23
N PRO A 525 28.37 -1.97 -9.55
CA PRO A 525 27.05 -2.00 -8.92
C PRO A 525 26.83 -0.82 -7.98
N ALA A 526 25.79 -0.05 -8.28
CA ALA A 526 25.41 1.12 -7.50
C ALA A 526 23.91 1.07 -7.19
N TRP A 527 23.57 1.50 -5.98
CA TRP A 527 22.19 1.75 -5.60
C TRP A 527 21.84 3.21 -5.89
N GLN A 528 20.67 3.44 -6.47
CA GLN A 528 20.02 4.73 -6.55
C GLN A 528 18.78 4.67 -5.67
N VAL A 529 18.59 5.71 -4.85
CA VAL A 529 17.49 5.79 -3.89
C VAL A 529 16.57 6.91 -4.32
N THR A 530 15.27 6.67 -4.26
CA THR A 530 14.27 7.73 -4.32
C THR A 530 13.52 7.73 -3.00
N VAL A 531 13.53 8.88 -2.35
CA VAL A 531 12.76 9.15 -1.14
C VAL A 531 11.52 9.96 -1.54
N GLY A 532 10.38 9.66 -0.91
CA GLY A 532 9.11 10.35 -1.14
C GLY A 532 8.37 9.92 -2.39
N SER A 533 7.06 10.23 -2.41
CA SER A 533 6.12 9.79 -3.44
C SER A 533 5.31 10.97 -3.97
N GLU A 534 4.98 10.90 -5.26
CA GLU A 534 4.05 11.81 -5.94
C GLU A 534 2.66 11.16 -6.14
N ARG A 535 2.39 10.02 -5.48
CA ARG A 535 1.16 9.24 -5.69
C ARG A 535 -0.08 10.07 -5.32
N ASP A 536 -1.16 9.88 -6.08
CA ASP A 536 -2.45 10.57 -5.92
C ASP A 536 -2.88 10.66 -4.44
N HIS A 537 -2.93 11.89 -3.93
CA HIS A 537 -3.20 12.21 -2.51
C HIS A 537 -4.68 12.07 -2.10
N ASP A 538 -5.34 11.01 -2.55
CA ASP A 538 -6.59 10.58 -1.94
C ASP A 538 -6.36 10.16 -0.48
N MET A 539 -7.33 10.38 0.42
CA MET A 539 -7.22 9.83 1.78
C MET A 539 -7.13 8.31 1.74
N PRO A 540 -6.05 7.71 2.24
CA PRO A 540 -5.93 6.27 2.28
C PRO A 540 -7.05 5.62 3.13
N PHE A 541 -7.39 6.23 4.27
CA PHE A 541 -8.41 5.74 5.19
C PHE A 541 -9.81 5.81 4.58
N ALA A 542 -10.06 6.86 3.81
CA ALA A 542 -11.36 7.07 3.24
C ALA A 542 -11.57 6.26 1.95
N LYS A 543 -10.50 5.78 1.28
CA LYS A 543 -10.61 4.67 0.33
C LYS A 543 -11.18 3.43 1.02
N SER A 544 -10.65 3.03 2.18
CA SER A 544 -11.18 1.88 2.92
C SER A 544 -12.60 2.09 3.46
N MET A 545 -12.92 3.30 3.93
CA MET A 545 -14.25 3.57 4.48
C MET A 545 -15.31 3.85 3.41
N ARG A 546 -14.94 4.33 2.22
CA ARG A 546 -15.86 4.40 1.07
C ARG A 546 -16.39 3.01 0.73
N VAL A 547 -15.52 1.99 0.74
CA VAL A 547 -15.97 0.61 0.54
C VAL A 547 -16.90 0.14 1.66
N VAL A 548 -16.71 0.61 2.91
CA VAL A 548 -17.63 0.34 4.02
C VAL A 548 -18.97 1.10 3.87
N ALA A 549 -18.96 2.33 3.38
CA ALA A 549 -20.17 3.09 3.08
C ALA A 549 -20.98 2.40 1.96
N ASP A 550 -20.31 2.00 0.87
CA ASP A 550 -20.90 1.21 -0.22
C ASP A 550 -21.54 -0.09 0.31
N ILE A 551 -20.93 -0.73 1.33
CA ILE A 551 -21.46 -1.93 2.01
C ILE A 551 -22.70 -1.63 2.84
N VAL A 552 -22.68 -0.54 3.63
CA VAL A 552 -23.82 -0.15 4.46
C VAL A 552 -25.01 0.21 3.58
N ASP A 553 -24.77 0.87 2.45
CA ASP A 553 -25.80 1.22 1.48
C ASP A 553 -26.32 -0.02 0.72
N ASP A 554 -25.46 -0.96 0.34
CA ASP A 554 -25.89 -2.26 -0.23
C ASP A 554 -26.70 -3.11 0.78
N ILE A 555 -26.34 -3.08 2.07
CA ILE A 555 -27.07 -3.76 3.16
C ILE A 555 -28.42 -3.08 3.42
N HIS A 556 -28.46 -1.75 3.46
CA HIS A 556 -29.71 -1.00 3.60
C HIS A 556 -30.63 -1.22 2.40
N ALA A 557 -30.10 -1.29 1.17
CA ALA A 557 -30.87 -1.62 -0.02
C ALA A 557 -31.46 -3.04 0.02
N LEU A 558 -30.73 -4.01 0.58
CA LEU A 558 -31.21 -5.38 0.80
C LEU A 558 -32.24 -5.49 1.93
N ALA A 559 -32.08 -4.71 3.01
CA ALA A 559 -33.03 -4.69 4.13
C ALA A 559 -34.36 -4.01 3.79
N VAL A 560 -34.38 -3.15 2.77
CA VAL A 560 -35.61 -2.51 2.25
C VAL A 560 -36.32 -3.37 1.19
N GLN A 561 -35.68 -4.44 0.70
CA GLN A 561 -36.26 -5.40 -0.24
C GLN A 561 -36.73 -6.73 0.39
N MET A 562 -36.50 -6.92 1.70
CA MET A 562 -37.17 -7.93 2.53
C MET A 562 -38.31 -7.26 3.31
#